data_AF-A0A350LXE7-F1
#
_entry.id   AF-A0A350LXE7-F1
#
_cell.length_a   1.000
_cell.length_b   1.000
_cell.length_c   1.000
_cell.angle_alpha   90.00
_cell.angle_beta   90.00
_cell.angle_gamma   90.00
#
_symmetry.space_group_name_H-M   'P 1'
#
loop_
_entity.id
_entity.type
_entity.pdbx_description
1 polymer ?
#
loop_
_entity_poly.entity_id
_entity_poly.type
_entity_poly.pdbx_seq_one_letter_code
_entity_poly.pdbx_strand_id
1 'polypeptide(L)' 'LRGGIASLNREGRERLLTAFEQVNSNFTLLFRHLFGGGEANLVLVESDDPLEAGLEIMCQPPG' A
#
# COMPACT_ATOMS: atom_id res chain seq x y z
N LEU A 1 -5.08 11.39 29.21
CA LEU A 1 -3.96 10.63 28.60
C LEU A 1 -4.40 9.61 27.55
N ARG A 2 -5.53 8.88 27.70
CA ARG A 2 -5.97 7.87 26.71
C ARG A 2 -6.53 8.41 25.37
N GLY A 3 -7.03 9.64 25.32
CA GLY A 3 -7.63 10.22 24.10
C GLY A 3 -6.62 10.66 23.01
N GLY A 4 -5.39 11.03 23.39
CA GLY A 4 -4.37 11.50 22.44
C GLY A 4 -3.86 10.39 21.51
N ILE A 5 -3.69 9.18 22.04
CA ILE A 5 -3.23 8.00 21.27
C ILE A 5 -4.27 7.60 20.23
N ALA A 6 -5.57 7.65 20.58
CA ALA A 6 -6.63 7.28 19.65
C ALA A 6 -6.75 8.25 18.46
N SER A 7 -6.52 9.55 18.68
CA SER A 7 -6.49 10.55 17.60
C SER A 7 -5.25 10.38 16.72
N LEU A 8 -4.08 10.17 17.34
CA LEU A 8 -2.82 9.96 16.64
C LEU A 8 -2.84 8.68 15.79
N ASN A 9 -3.43 7.60 16.30
CA ASN A 9 -3.60 6.36 15.54
C ASN A 9 -4.54 6.55 14.34
N ARG A 10 -5.55 7.42 14.41
CA ARG A 10 -6.43 7.70 13.27
C ARG A 10 -5.69 8.45 12.17
N GLU A 11 -5.01 9.53 12.55
CA GLU A 11 -4.20 10.32 11.62
C GLU A 11 -3.07 9.48 11.00
N GLY A 12 -2.43 8.62 11.79
CA GLY A 12 -1.41 7.68 11.31
C GLY A 12 -1.95 6.72 10.26
N ARG A 13 -3.14 6.15 10.47
CA ARG A 13 -3.81 5.26 9.51
C ARG A 13 -4.11 5.96 8.19
N GLU A 14 -4.71 7.15 8.25
CA GLU A 14 -5.04 7.93 7.05
C GLU A 14 -3.79 8.28 6.24
N ARG A 15 -2.71 8.71 6.92
CA ARG A 15 -1.43 9.01 6.27
C ARG A 15 -0.80 7.77 5.65
N LEU A 16 -0.86 6.63 6.34
CA LEU A 16 -0.31 5.39 5.83
C LEU A 16 -1.05 4.93 4.57
N LEU A 17 -2.38 4.93 4.59
CA LEU A 17 -3.18 4.57 3.42
C LEU A 17 -2.91 5.50 2.24
N THR A 18 -2.83 6.81 2.49
CA THR A 18 -2.49 7.80 1.45
C THR A 18 -1.11 7.53 0.85
N ALA A 19 -0.11 7.25 1.68
CA ALA A 19 1.23 6.93 1.21
C ALA A 19 1.25 5.60 0.43
N PHE A 20 0.55 4.60 0.92
CA PHE A 20 0.42 3.30 0.27
C PHE A 20 -0.19 3.43 -1.13
N GLU A 21 -1.28 4.19 -1.30
CA GLU A 21 -1.91 4.42 -2.61
C GLU A 21 -0.95 5.09 -3.60
N GLN A 22 -0.20 6.10 -3.14
CA GLN A 22 0.79 6.78 -3.97
C GLN A 22 1.91 5.84 -4.41
N VAL A 23 2.44 5.04 -3.47
CA VAL A 23 3.51 4.07 -3.78
C VAL A 23 2.98 2.99 -4.72
N ASN A 24 1.78 2.47 -4.49
CA ASN A 24 1.15 1.45 -5.34
C ASN A 24 0.97 1.96 -6.78
N SER A 25 0.39 3.16 -6.95
CA SER A 25 0.20 3.76 -8.27
C SER A 25 1.53 3.94 -9.02
N ASN A 26 2.56 4.46 -8.33
CA ASN A 26 3.88 4.63 -8.93
C ASN A 26 4.52 3.30 -9.28
N PHE A 27 4.40 2.29 -8.42
CA PHE A 27 4.92 0.95 -8.65
C PHE A 27 4.27 0.29 -9.86
N THR A 28 2.94 0.31 -9.97
CA THR A 28 2.21 -0.23 -11.13
C THR A 28 2.68 0.42 -12.44
N LEU A 29 2.81 1.75 -12.46
CA LEU A 29 3.25 2.48 -13.65
C LEU A 29 4.70 2.12 -14.03
N LEU A 30 5.60 2.10 -13.05
CA LEU A 30 7.01 1.74 -13.26
C LEU A 30 7.16 0.29 -13.74
N PHE A 31 6.42 -0.64 -13.13
CA PHE A 31 6.43 -2.04 -13.52
C PHE A 31 6.01 -2.21 -14.99
N ARG A 32 4.86 -1.66 -15.37
CA ARG A 32 4.37 -1.72 -16.76
C ARG A 32 5.38 -1.13 -17.75
N HIS A 33 6.04 -0.04 -17.38
CA HIS A 33 7.05 0.58 -18.21
C HIS A 33 8.31 -0.28 -18.35
N LEU A 34 8.81 -0.85 -17.25
CA LEU A 34 10.02 -1.69 -17.24
C LEU A 34 9.83 -3.01 -17.99
N PHE A 35 8.67 -3.64 -17.83
CA PHE A 35 8.39 -4.95 -18.44
C PHE A 35 7.68 -4.85 -19.80
N GLY A 36 7.35 -3.65 -20.26
CA GLY A 36 6.66 -3.45 -21.55
C GLY A 36 5.22 -3.96 -21.58
N GLY A 37 4.60 -4.14 -20.41
CA GLY A 37 3.28 -4.76 -20.25
C GLY A 37 3.14 -5.44 -18.90
N GLY A 38 2.11 -6.29 -18.76
CA GLY A 38 1.79 -6.97 -17.50
C GLY A 38 1.08 -6.07 -16.49
N GLU A 39 0.84 -6.61 -15.30
CA GLU A 39 0.20 -5.91 -14.18
C GLU A 39 0.95 -6.18 -12.89
N ALA A 40 1.05 -5.18 -12.03
CA ALA A 40 1.60 -5.36 -10.70
C ALA A 40 0.97 -4.37 -9.74
N ASN A 41 0.75 -4.80 -8.50
CA ASN A 41 0.14 -4.00 -7.46
C ASN A 41 0.65 -4.44 -6.08
N LEU A 42 0.66 -3.50 -5.17
CA LEU A 42 0.87 -3.73 -3.74
C LEU A 42 -0.47 -4.07 -3.08
N VAL A 43 -0.43 -4.94 -2.09
CA VAL A 43 -1.62 -5.36 -1.34
C VAL A 43 -1.30 -5.36 0.15
N LEU A 44 -2.22 -4.85 0.96
CA LEU A 44 -2.19 -5.03 2.40
C LEU A 44 -2.77 -6.39 2.74
N VAL A 45 -2.09 -7.15 3.60
CA VAL A 45 -2.46 -8.52 3.98
C VAL A 45 -2.45 -8.69 5.50
N GLU A 46 -2.97 -9.82 5.98
CA GLU A 46 -2.95 -10.26 7.39
C GLU A 46 -3.81 -9.46 8.39
N SER A 47 -4.15 -8.20 8.12
CA SER A 47 -5.00 -7.37 8.97
C SER A 47 -5.79 -6.32 8.18
N ASP A 48 -6.96 -5.94 8.69
CA ASP A 48 -7.76 -4.80 8.20
C ASP A 48 -7.23 -3.44 8.71
N ASP A 49 -6.43 -3.43 9.80
CA ASP A 49 -5.78 -2.21 10.26
C ASP A 49 -4.46 -2.00 9.50
N PRO A 50 -4.32 -0.92 8.71
CA PRO A 50 -3.11 -0.68 7.91
C PRO A 50 -1.85 -0.45 8.76
N LEU A 51 -1.97 -0.17 10.06
CA LEU A 51 -0.80 -0.10 10.96
C LEU A 51 -0.31 -1.48 11.42
N GLU A 52 -1.13 -2.51 11.28
CA GLU A 52 -0.82 -3.88 11.68
C GLU A 52 -0.71 -4.85 10.48
N ALA A 53 -1.12 -4.40 9.28
CA ALA A 53 -1.09 -5.18 8.06
C ALA A 53 0.33 -5.39 7.53
N GLY A 54 0.56 -6.57 6.94
CA GLY A 54 1.71 -6.85 6.09
C GLY A 54 1.57 -6.22 4.69
N LEU A 55 2.67 -6.15 3.95
CA LEU A 55 2.70 -5.66 2.57
C LEU A 55 3.19 -6.77 1.63
N GLU A 56 2.38 -7.12 0.64
CA GLU A 56 2.76 -8.06 -0.41
C GLU A 56 2.78 -7.39 -1.79
N ILE A 57 3.63 -7.94 -2.66
CA ILE A 57 3.72 -7.54 -4.07
C ILE A 57 3.08 -8.64 -4.90
N MET A 58 2.01 -8.30 -5.60
CA MET A 58 1.40 -9.17 -6.60
C MET A 58 1.81 -8.66 -7.97
N CYS A 59 2.39 -9.53 -8.80
CA CYS A 59 2.79 -9.17 -10.15
C CYS A 59 2.56 -10.30 -11.14
N GLN A 60 2.15 -9.92 -12.35
CA GLN A 60 1.97 -10.76 -13.51
C GLN A 60 2.71 -10.08 -14.68
N PRO A 61 3.96 -10.46 -14.96
CA PRO A 61 4.68 -9.96 -16.12
C PRO A 61 3.97 -10.37 -17.43
N PRO A 62 4.24 -9.68 -18.55
CA PRO A 62 3.67 -10.07 -19.83
C PRO A 62 4.25 -11.41 -20.32
N GLY A 63 3.38 -12.39 -20.55
CA GLY A 63 3.72 -13.73 -21.04
C GLY A 63 3.39 -14.83 -20.03
#